data_AF-A0A0B7G5U4-F1
#
_entry.id   AF-A0A0B7G5U4-F1
#
_cell.length_a   1.000
_cell.length_b   1.000
_cell.length_c   1.000
_cell.angle_alpha   90.00
_cell.angle_beta   90.00
_cell.angle_gamma   90.00
#
_symmetry.space_group_name_H-M   'P 1'
#
loop_
_entity.id
_entity.type
_entity.pdbx_description
1 polymer ?
#
loop_
_entity_poly.entity_id
_entity_poly.type
_entity_poly.pdbx_seq_one_letter_code
_entity_poly.pdbx_strand_id
1 'polypeptide(L)'
;MLSYFQLLQSIVGWGSSPAITQSPYVETKHNARCTPELLELPLLNTDLSLPILPPEIVELIVRYAAQPLHPPDHASYEEYLKNRKKQWQRLGGVVSSTKYYRHVLVKKWFAVVVLHDHNDWDRLMDPGWMGGLQSAVCVILAAKGALISSPRNRTNTDVLMGFNSLSRVSLDYHNDFLRSGPSYPYYQLITELPRSLEVLEILNAHGPDEHIIKLASRCCPDLTELRLGRCTMFNNRNCVWWKAHPADHDAYMADRGVEAYAGAVGNLIENMPKLRVLHIGVYLTPIEAVWAHRVDHRRLHPIPDVMRHENPEGIHNHLHQVALAAASGEEPEPPVNYHYPPLAKQEIWDAPCSECDRHFKVPAENAELRTACVLSARVWSLRTISFASFTSPGRVGSSAWEVRPRHGVRGKLLDGDDADEMLPQLGQENPPIRQIKVDVGRIEDGDFVKRKSLTFEISTLGNSIVLSPPINEPRMPTIF
;
A
#
# COMPACT_ATOMS: atom_id res chain seq x y z
N MET A 1 -27.66 -8.71 28.02
CA MET A 1 -26.44 -9.43 27.57
C MET A 1 -26.84 -10.36 26.42
N LEU A 2 -26.83 -9.84 25.19
CA LEU A 2 -26.93 -10.67 23.99
C LEU A 2 -25.68 -11.56 23.93
N SER A 3 -25.86 -12.87 23.76
CA SER A 3 -24.72 -13.78 23.77
C SER A 3 -23.86 -13.51 22.53
N TYR A 4 -22.54 -13.40 22.72
CA TYR A 4 -21.49 -13.34 21.68
C TYR A 4 -21.71 -14.32 20.50
N PHE A 5 -22.51 -15.36 20.71
CA PHE A 5 -22.91 -16.40 19.77
C PHE A 5 -23.76 -15.90 18.59
N GLN A 6 -24.66 -14.93 18.80
CA GLN A 6 -25.55 -14.43 17.72
C GLN A 6 -24.82 -13.51 16.74
N LEU A 7 -23.82 -12.75 17.22
CA LEU A 7 -22.99 -11.87 16.39
C LEU A 7 -22.04 -12.66 15.47
N LEU A 8 -21.53 -13.81 15.92
CA LEU A 8 -20.68 -14.68 15.10
C LEU A 8 -21.48 -15.48 14.06
N GLN A 9 -22.71 -15.89 14.36
CA GLN A 9 -23.58 -16.59 13.40
C GLN A 9 -23.98 -15.70 12.21
N SER A 10 -24.21 -14.39 12.44
CA SER A 10 -24.55 -13.44 11.38
C SER A 10 -23.35 -13.02 10.53
N ILE A 11 -22.14 -12.98 11.09
CA ILE A 11 -20.91 -12.54 10.40
C ILE A 11 -20.26 -13.68 9.58
N VAL A 12 -20.41 -14.93 9.99
CA VAL A 12 -19.72 -16.09 9.37
C VAL A 12 -20.63 -16.87 8.41
N GLY A 13 -21.88 -16.46 8.21
CA GLY A 13 -22.79 -17.12 7.27
C GLY A 13 -23.13 -18.55 7.69
N TRP A 14 -23.45 -18.76 8.96
CA TRP A 14 -24.10 -19.99 9.42
C TRP A 14 -25.59 -19.71 9.62
N GLY A 15 -26.38 -19.99 8.58
CA GLY A 15 -27.83 -19.83 8.59
C GLY A 15 -28.48 -20.65 7.49
N SER A 16 -29.03 -21.79 7.91
CA SER A 16 -30.18 -22.56 7.39
C SER A 16 -30.77 -22.15 6.05
N SER A 17 -30.84 -23.10 5.12
CA SER A 17 -31.60 -23.01 3.87
C SER A 17 -33.00 -22.42 4.09
N PRO A 18 -33.40 -21.38 3.33
CA PRO A 18 -34.78 -20.92 3.37
C PRO A 18 -35.68 -21.95 2.68
N ALA A 19 -36.85 -22.16 3.26
CA ALA A 19 -37.90 -23.02 2.76
C ALA A 19 -38.25 -22.67 1.30
N ILE A 20 -38.34 -23.71 0.47
CA ILE A 20 -38.69 -23.66 -0.94
C ILE A 20 -40.17 -23.26 -1.05
N THR A 21 -40.44 -22.05 -1.54
CA THR A 21 -41.72 -21.73 -2.19
C THR A 21 -41.65 -22.23 -3.62
N GLN A 22 -42.51 -23.20 -3.94
CA GLN A 22 -42.59 -23.84 -5.25
C GLN A 22 -42.98 -22.83 -6.34
N SER A 23 -42.22 -22.80 -7.43
CA SER A 23 -42.63 -22.27 -8.73
C SER A 23 -42.32 -23.33 -9.79
N PRO A 24 -43.25 -23.63 -10.72
CA PRO A 24 -43.12 -24.78 -11.63
C PRO A 24 -42.51 -24.34 -12.95
N TYR A 25 -41.20 -24.48 -13.11
CA TYR A 25 -40.61 -24.61 -14.45
C TYR A 25 -39.47 -25.62 -14.39
N VAL A 26 -39.74 -26.77 -15.01
CA VAL A 26 -38.84 -27.90 -15.15
C VAL A 26 -37.91 -27.62 -16.31
N GLU A 27 -36.61 -27.51 -16.05
CA GLU A 27 -35.57 -27.82 -17.03
C GLU A 27 -34.52 -28.71 -16.39
N THR A 28 -34.54 -29.97 -16.81
CA THR A 28 -33.61 -31.04 -16.44
C THR A 28 -32.20 -30.76 -16.98
N LYS A 29 -31.24 -30.56 -16.08
CA LYS A 29 -29.81 -30.78 -16.35
C LYS A 29 -29.16 -31.60 -15.25
N HIS A 30 -28.44 -32.63 -15.69
CA HIS A 30 -27.84 -33.71 -14.91
C HIS A 30 -26.99 -33.26 -13.71
N ASN A 31 -27.31 -33.82 -12.55
CA ASN A 31 -26.46 -33.82 -11.36
C ASN A 31 -25.24 -34.72 -11.57
N ALA A 32 -24.08 -34.13 -11.89
CA ALA A 32 -22.80 -34.74 -11.60
C ALA A 32 -22.45 -34.44 -10.13
N ARG A 33 -22.67 -35.42 -9.24
CA ARG A 33 -22.13 -35.40 -7.87
C ARG A 33 -20.60 -35.46 -7.98
N CYS A 34 -19.92 -34.34 -7.80
CA CYS A 34 -18.53 -34.35 -7.35
C CYS A 34 -18.52 -34.71 -5.86
N THR A 35 -18.25 -35.97 -5.56
CA THR A 35 -17.79 -36.42 -4.25
C THR A 35 -16.49 -35.68 -3.93
N PRO A 36 -16.34 -35.03 -2.76
CA PRO A 36 -15.04 -34.56 -2.32
C PRO A 36 -14.20 -35.81 -2.02
N GLU A 37 -13.05 -35.95 -2.68
CA GLU A 37 -12.01 -36.89 -2.26
C GLU A 37 -11.65 -36.58 -0.81
N LEU A 38 -12.17 -37.41 0.10
CA LEU A 38 -11.69 -37.55 1.45
C LEU A 38 -10.24 -37.99 1.35
N LEU A 39 -9.30 -37.06 1.55
CA LEU A 39 -7.94 -37.41 1.93
C LEU A 39 -8.05 -38.26 3.19
N GLU A 40 -7.92 -39.58 3.04
CA GLU A 40 -7.78 -40.52 4.14
C GLU A 40 -6.51 -40.13 4.92
N LEU A 41 -6.72 -39.35 5.98
CA LEU A 41 -5.69 -39.11 6.97
C LEU A 41 -5.30 -40.47 7.56
N PRO A 42 -4.00 -40.79 7.72
CA PRO A 42 -3.58 -42.02 8.36
C PRO A 42 -4.29 -42.15 9.71
N LEU A 43 -4.94 -43.29 9.95
CA LEU A 43 -5.49 -43.68 11.25
C LEU A 43 -4.36 -43.57 12.27
N LEU A 44 -4.38 -42.49 13.06
CA LEU A 44 -3.48 -42.30 14.19
C LEU A 44 -3.70 -43.46 15.15
N ASN A 45 -2.69 -44.29 15.32
CA ASN A 45 -2.69 -45.42 16.22
C ASN A 45 -2.95 -44.93 17.65
N THR A 46 -4.17 -45.16 18.16
CA THR A 46 -4.65 -44.66 19.45
C THR A 46 -4.06 -45.40 20.65
N ASP A 47 -3.27 -46.45 20.43
CA ASP A 47 -2.65 -47.28 21.48
C ASP A 47 -1.32 -46.73 22.01
N LEU A 48 -0.84 -45.61 21.45
CA LEU A 48 0.28 -44.86 22.03
C LEU A 48 -0.28 -43.80 22.98
N SER A 49 0.17 -43.82 24.24
CA SER A 49 -0.02 -42.69 25.15
C SER A 49 0.70 -41.48 24.56
N LEU A 50 0.01 -40.71 23.74
CA LEU A 50 0.55 -39.49 23.18
C LEU A 50 0.97 -38.59 24.35
N PRO A 51 2.19 -38.02 24.32
CA PRO A 51 2.61 -37.13 25.38
C PRO A 51 1.63 -35.97 25.48
N ILE A 52 1.07 -35.77 26.67
CA ILE A 52 0.23 -34.60 26.95
C ILE A 52 1.15 -33.39 26.86
N LEU A 53 0.93 -32.55 25.85
CA LEU A 53 1.69 -31.32 25.69
C LEU A 53 1.35 -30.34 26.82
N PRO A 54 2.34 -29.62 27.35
CA PRO A 54 2.09 -28.51 28.28
C PRO A 54 1.14 -27.48 27.65
N PRO A 55 0.24 -26.85 28.43
CA PRO A 55 -0.71 -25.86 27.92
C PRO A 55 -0.07 -24.72 27.13
N GLU A 56 1.14 -24.31 27.52
CA GLU A 56 1.93 -23.24 26.88
C GLU A 56 2.35 -23.64 25.45
N ILE A 57 2.71 -24.91 25.26
CA ILE A 57 3.08 -25.45 23.93
C ILE A 57 1.84 -25.53 23.05
N VAL A 58 0.71 -25.99 23.59
CA VAL A 58 -0.55 -26.03 22.84
C VAL A 58 -0.99 -24.61 22.47
N GLU A 59 -0.84 -23.64 23.36
CA GLU A 59 -1.14 -22.24 23.07
C GLU A 59 -0.25 -21.69 21.94
N LEU A 60 1.05 -22.01 21.94
CA LEU A 60 1.96 -21.65 20.85
C LEU A 60 1.52 -22.27 19.51
N ILE A 61 1.12 -23.54 19.51
CA ILE A 61 0.57 -24.21 18.31
C ILE A 61 -0.68 -23.49 17.81
N VAL A 62 -1.60 -23.13 18.72
CA VAL A 62 -2.83 -22.40 18.35
C VAL A 62 -2.50 -21.02 17.79
N ARG A 63 -1.58 -20.28 18.42
CA ARG A 63 -1.11 -18.96 17.94
C ARG A 63 -0.46 -19.07 16.56
N TYR A 64 0.37 -20.09 16.34
CA TYR A 64 1.00 -20.36 15.05
C TYR A 64 -0.01 -20.71 13.97
N ALA A 65 -0.96 -21.61 14.27
CA ALA A 65 -2.04 -21.98 13.36
C ALA A 65 -2.95 -20.78 12.99
N ALA A 66 -3.04 -19.79 13.87
CA ALA A 66 -3.78 -18.55 13.65
C ALA A 66 -2.99 -17.46 12.89
N GLN A 67 -1.69 -17.65 12.64
CA GLN A 67 -0.86 -16.65 11.94
C GLN A 67 -1.44 -16.22 10.58
N PRO A 68 -2.00 -17.12 9.74
CA PRO A 68 -2.63 -16.73 8.47
C PRO A 68 -3.89 -15.84 8.60
N LEU A 69 -4.40 -15.63 9.82
CA LEU A 69 -5.48 -14.68 10.05
C LEU A 69 -5.00 -13.23 10.02
N HIS A 70 -3.70 -12.97 10.19
CA HIS A 70 -3.11 -11.66 9.96
C HIS A 70 -2.81 -11.46 8.47
N PRO A 71 -2.92 -10.22 7.94
CA PRO A 71 -2.59 -9.94 6.56
C PRO A 71 -1.09 -10.18 6.33
N PRO A 72 -0.71 -10.87 5.23
CA PRO A 72 0.66 -10.83 4.76
C PRO A 72 1.06 -9.40 4.41
N ASP A 73 2.36 -9.12 4.40
CA ASP A 73 2.86 -7.82 3.96
C ASP A 73 2.48 -7.56 2.50
N HIS A 74 1.77 -6.45 2.29
CA HIS A 74 1.33 -5.94 0.98
C HIS A 74 0.45 -6.89 0.15
N ALA A 75 -0.24 -7.85 0.77
CA ALA A 75 -1.19 -8.70 0.06
C ALA A 75 -2.42 -7.90 -0.40
N SER A 76 -2.96 -8.25 -1.58
CA SER A 76 -4.25 -7.72 -2.03
C SER A 76 -5.33 -7.97 -0.98
N TYR A 77 -6.12 -6.93 -0.67
CA TYR A 77 -7.21 -7.03 0.29
C TYR A 77 -8.21 -8.12 -0.04
N GLU A 78 -8.61 -8.23 -1.30
CA GLU A 78 -9.60 -9.21 -1.72
C GLU A 78 -9.08 -10.64 -1.57
N GLU A 79 -7.83 -10.86 -1.96
CA GLU A 79 -7.17 -12.16 -1.84
C GLU A 79 -6.98 -12.54 -0.36
N TYR A 80 -6.51 -11.60 0.45
CA TYR A 80 -6.36 -11.78 1.89
C TYR A 80 -7.70 -12.13 2.55
N LEU A 81 -8.77 -11.37 2.28
CA LEU A 81 -10.10 -11.62 2.86
C LEU A 81 -10.63 -13.01 2.49
N LYS A 82 -10.47 -13.41 1.21
CA LYS A 82 -10.87 -14.74 0.72
C LYS A 82 -10.08 -15.83 1.44
N ASN A 83 -8.77 -15.66 1.57
CA ASN A 83 -7.91 -16.62 2.26
C ASN A 83 -8.23 -16.68 3.76
N ARG A 84 -8.35 -15.54 4.43
CA ARG A 84 -8.63 -15.43 5.87
C ARG A 84 -9.90 -16.19 6.28
N LYS A 85 -11.00 -16.05 5.53
CA LYS A 85 -12.23 -16.81 5.76
C LYS A 85 -12.01 -18.33 5.68
N LYS A 86 -11.26 -18.78 4.66
CA LYS A 86 -10.88 -20.20 4.50
C LYS A 86 -10.02 -20.71 5.66
N GLN A 87 -9.06 -19.91 6.13
CA GLN A 87 -8.22 -20.28 7.27
C GLN A 87 -9.02 -20.35 8.58
N TRP A 88 -9.97 -19.44 8.80
CA TRP A 88 -10.86 -19.52 9.95
C TRP A 88 -11.70 -20.80 9.97
N GLN A 89 -12.24 -21.21 8.82
CA GLN A 89 -12.99 -22.47 8.71
C GLN A 89 -12.12 -23.69 9.08
N ARG A 90 -10.84 -23.70 8.70
CA ARG A 90 -9.89 -24.76 9.07
C ARG A 90 -9.63 -24.83 10.57
N LEU A 91 -9.72 -23.71 11.28
CA LEU A 91 -9.57 -23.64 12.73
C LEU A 91 -10.83 -24.08 13.50
N GLY A 92 -11.92 -24.46 12.82
CA GLY A 92 -13.20 -24.80 13.44
C GLY A 92 -13.13 -25.88 14.53
N GLY A 93 -12.24 -26.87 14.38
CA GLY A 93 -11.97 -27.87 15.41
C GLY A 93 -11.36 -27.28 16.68
N VAL A 94 -10.42 -26.34 16.54
CA VAL A 94 -9.76 -25.65 17.67
C VAL A 94 -10.73 -24.67 18.34
N VAL A 95 -11.54 -23.95 17.55
CA VAL A 95 -12.59 -23.06 18.06
C VAL A 95 -13.64 -23.83 18.89
N SER A 96 -13.88 -25.09 18.53
CA SER A 96 -14.86 -25.95 19.20
C SER A 96 -14.28 -26.69 20.41
N SER A 97 -12.95 -26.78 20.57
CA SER A 97 -12.33 -27.64 21.58
C SER A 97 -12.45 -27.10 23.01
N THR A 98 -12.04 -25.86 23.26
CA THR A 98 -12.11 -25.24 24.60
C THR A 98 -12.54 -23.78 24.53
N LYS A 99 -13.14 -23.27 25.61
CA LYS A 99 -13.48 -21.84 25.74
C LYS A 99 -12.24 -20.95 25.67
N TYR A 100 -11.11 -21.42 26.21
CA TYR A 100 -9.86 -20.68 26.24
C TYR A 100 -9.28 -20.49 24.83
N TYR A 101 -9.12 -21.57 24.05
CA TYR A 101 -8.58 -21.45 22.69
C TYR A 101 -9.53 -20.72 21.74
N ARG A 102 -10.85 -20.90 21.93
CA ARG A 102 -11.84 -20.08 21.25
C ARG A 102 -11.60 -18.59 21.49
N HIS A 103 -11.37 -18.18 22.73
CA HIS A 103 -11.12 -16.78 23.08
C HIS A 103 -9.83 -16.25 22.44
N VAL A 104 -8.76 -17.05 22.46
CA VAL A 104 -7.48 -16.70 21.79
C VAL A 104 -7.70 -16.49 20.29
N LEU A 105 -8.42 -17.40 19.63
CA LEU A 105 -8.68 -17.30 18.20
C LEU A 105 -9.62 -16.15 17.83
N VAL A 106 -10.65 -15.88 18.63
CA VAL A 106 -11.53 -14.73 18.44
C VAL A 106 -10.75 -13.42 18.57
N LYS A 107 -9.86 -13.29 19.55
CA LYS A 107 -8.96 -12.13 19.65
C LYS A 107 -8.09 -11.97 18.40
N LYS A 108 -7.53 -13.06 17.87
CA LYS A 108 -6.74 -13.05 16.63
C LYS A 108 -7.57 -12.71 15.39
N TRP A 109 -8.83 -13.12 15.37
CA TRP A 109 -9.76 -12.67 14.34
C TRP A 109 -9.97 -11.16 14.45
N PHE A 110 -10.40 -10.64 15.59
CA PHE A 110 -10.66 -9.21 15.75
C PHE A 110 -9.41 -8.32 15.76
N ALA A 111 -8.21 -8.91 15.77
CA ALA A 111 -6.96 -8.16 15.61
C ALA A 111 -6.86 -7.42 14.27
N VAL A 112 -7.62 -7.85 13.26
CA VAL A 112 -7.67 -7.23 11.94
C VAL A 112 -9.10 -6.83 11.61
N VAL A 113 -9.32 -5.52 11.42
CA VAL A 113 -10.60 -4.97 10.98
C VAL A 113 -10.47 -4.50 9.54
N VAL A 114 -11.50 -4.81 8.74
CA VAL A 114 -11.60 -4.35 7.35
C VAL A 114 -12.88 -3.56 7.20
N LEU A 115 -12.76 -2.33 6.71
CA LEU A 115 -13.83 -1.36 6.53
C LEU A 115 -14.11 -1.22 5.03
N HIS A 116 -15.37 -1.42 4.64
CA HIS A 116 -15.78 -1.38 3.24
C HIS A 116 -16.56 -0.13 2.89
N ASP A 117 -17.39 0.34 3.82
CA ASP A 117 -18.24 1.51 3.66
C ASP A 117 -18.04 2.50 4.80
N HIS A 118 -18.33 3.77 4.55
CA HIS A 118 -18.19 4.85 5.52
C HIS A 118 -18.95 4.61 6.84
N ASN A 119 -20.07 3.89 6.80
CA ASN A 119 -20.83 3.55 8.01
C ASN A 119 -20.13 2.50 8.90
N ASP A 120 -19.11 1.80 8.40
CA ASP A 120 -18.38 0.81 9.20
C ASP A 120 -17.55 1.45 10.32
N TRP A 121 -17.19 2.73 10.17
CA TRP A 121 -16.46 3.48 11.20
C TRP A 121 -17.31 3.70 12.46
N ASP A 122 -18.61 3.94 12.32
CA ASP A 122 -19.52 4.08 13.47
C ASP A 122 -19.69 2.74 14.20
N ARG A 123 -19.74 1.63 13.45
CA ARG A 123 -19.83 0.27 14.00
C ARG A 123 -18.59 -0.11 14.79
N LEU A 124 -17.42 0.35 14.36
CA LEU A 124 -16.14 0.14 15.05
C LEU A 124 -16.20 0.67 16.50
N MET A 125 -16.98 1.72 16.73
CA MET A 125 -17.16 2.34 18.04
C MET A 125 -18.32 1.80 18.86
N ASP A 126 -19.22 1.03 18.25
CA ASP A 126 -20.37 0.45 18.95
C ASP A 126 -19.88 -0.63 19.95
N PRO A 127 -20.08 -0.41 21.27
CA PRO A 127 -19.73 -1.40 22.29
C PRO A 127 -20.46 -2.73 22.10
N GLY A 128 -21.65 -2.71 21.50
CA GLY A 128 -22.45 -3.89 21.17
C GLY A 128 -21.83 -4.73 20.05
N TRP A 129 -21.08 -4.12 19.14
CA TRP A 129 -20.40 -4.81 18.05
C TRP A 129 -19.03 -5.34 18.47
N MET A 130 -18.20 -4.50 19.10
CA MET A 130 -16.83 -4.89 19.50
C MET A 130 -16.78 -5.74 20.78
N GLY A 131 -17.78 -5.65 21.66
CA GLY A 131 -17.85 -6.47 22.88
C GLY A 131 -16.60 -6.40 23.76
N GLY A 132 -15.92 -5.25 23.82
CA GLY A 132 -14.68 -5.08 24.59
C GLY A 132 -13.38 -5.53 23.89
N LEU A 133 -13.44 -5.93 22.61
CA LEU A 133 -12.28 -6.37 21.82
C LEU A 133 -11.48 -5.22 21.19
N GLN A 134 -11.78 -3.95 21.51
CA GLN A 134 -11.06 -2.80 20.94
C GLN A 134 -9.55 -2.90 21.20
N SER A 135 -9.16 -3.35 22.39
CA SER A 135 -7.76 -3.57 22.77
C SER A 135 -7.04 -4.69 21.99
N ALA A 136 -7.78 -5.53 21.28
CA ALA A 136 -7.21 -6.59 20.45
C ALA A 136 -6.89 -6.11 19.02
N VAL A 137 -7.53 -5.02 18.55
CA VAL A 137 -7.35 -4.50 17.19
C VAL A 137 -5.93 -3.95 17.04
N CYS A 138 -5.18 -4.53 16.11
CA CYS A 138 -3.83 -4.09 15.77
C CYS A 138 -3.67 -3.68 14.30
N VAL A 139 -4.62 -4.05 13.43
CA VAL A 139 -4.63 -3.69 12.01
C VAL A 139 -5.99 -3.17 11.57
N ILE A 140 -6.00 -2.03 10.88
CA ILE A 140 -7.19 -1.48 10.20
C ILE A 140 -6.89 -1.32 8.71
N LEU A 141 -7.77 -1.90 7.89
CA LEU A 141 -7.71 -1.86 6.43
C LEU A 141 -8.98 -1.18 5.91
N ALA A 142 -8.87 -0.02 5.27
CA ALA A 142 -10.01 0.73 4.76
C ALA A 142 -10.03 0.73 3.23
N ALA A 143 -11.05 0.13 2.63
CA ALA A 143 -11.26 0.13 1.19
C ALA A 143 -11.80 1.49 0.70
N LYS A 144 -11.83 1.69 -0.63
CA LYS A 144 -12.31 2.94 -1.27
C LYS A 144 -13.63 3.47 -0.69
N GLY A 145 -14.61 2.61 -0.43
CA GLY A 145 -15.93 3.04 0.07
C GLY A 145 -15.93 3.49 1.54
N ALA A 146 -14.89 3.17 2.31
CA ALA A 146 -14.80 3.48 3.73
C ALA A 146 -14.41 4.93 4.00
N LEU A 147 -13.73 5.58 3.05
CA LEU A 147 -13.31 6.98 3.17
C LEU A 147 -14.11 7.83 2.20
N ILE A 148 -14.90 8.76 2.75
CA ILE A 148 -15.61 9.78 1.98
C ILE A 148 -15.06 11.15 2.34
N SER A 149 -14.70 11.92 1.30
CA SER A 149 -14.54 13.36 1.42
C SER A 149 -15.77 14.05 0.84
N SER A 150 -16.52 14.73 1.68
CA SER A 150 -17.41 15.78 1.22
C SER A 150 -17.51 16.87 2.29
N PRO A 151 -17.77 18.14 1.90
CA PRO A 151 -17.95 19.23 2.86
C PRO A 151 -19.05 18.98 3.90
N ARG A 152 -20.00 18.08 3.61
CA ARG A 152 -21.16 17.78 4.47
C ARG A 152 -21.07 16.45 5.19
N ASN A 153 -20.26 15.52 4.68
CA ASN A 153 -20.12 14.17 5.19
C ASN A 153 -18.67 13.72 4.99
N ARG A 154 -17.88 13.81 6.07
CA ARG A 154 -16.50 13.36 6.12
C ARG A 154 -16.41 12.21 7.11
N THR A 155 -15.75 11.13 6.69
CA THR A 155 -15.46 10.02 7.60
C THR A 155 -14.67 10.52 8.81
N ASN A 156 -15.15 10.24 10.02
CA ASN A 156 -14.41 10.54 11.24
C ASN A 156 -13.30 9.48 11.47
N THR A 157 -12.09 9.80 11.03
CA THR A 157 -10.92 8.93 11.20
C THR A 157 -10.22 9.12 12.56
N ASP A 158 -10.62 10.10 13.37
CA ASP A 158 -10.00 10.34 14.70
C ASP A 158 -10.26 9.16 15.65
N VAL A 159 -11.24 8.33 15.31
CA VAL A 159 -11.52 7.03 15.92
C VAL A 159 -10.30 6.11 15.97
N LEU A 160 -9.34 6.25 15.05
CA LEU A 160 -8.09 5.49 15.06
C LEU A 160 -7.31 5.69 16.38
N MET A 161 -7.45 6.85 17.03
CA MET A 161 -6.82 7.16 18.31
C MET A 161 -7.37 6.32 19.48
N GLY A 162 -8.54 5.70 19.33
CA GLY A 162 -9.14 4.83 20.33
C GLY A 162 -8.49 3.44 20.43
N PHE A 163 -7.63 3.07 19.49
CA PHE A 163 -7.01 1.74 19.41
C PHE A 163 -5.56 1.75 19.89
N ASN A 164 -5.36 1.53 21.19
CA ASN A 164 -4.04 1.59 21.84
C ASN A 164 -3.02 0.56 21.32
N SER A 165 -3.47 -0.48 20.60
CA SER A 165 -2.61 -1.55 20.05
C SER A 165 -2.53 -1.50 18.52
N LEU A 166 -3.01 -0.43 17.89
CA LEU A 166 -3.00 -0.27 16.45
C LEU A 166 -1.57 -0.03 15.97
N SER A 167 -1.02 -1.02 15.26
CA SER A 167 0.34 -0.97 14.70
C SER A 167 0.35 -0.83 13.18
N ARG A 168 -0.72 -1.22 12.47
CA ARG A 168 -0.82 -1.07 11.02
C ARG A 168 -2.13 -0.44 10.58
N VAL A 169 -2.04 0.55 9.71
CA VAL A 169 -3.18 1.20 9.06
C VAL A 169 -2.91 1.24 7.57
N SER A 170 -3.86 0.75 6.78
CA SER A 170 -3.83 0.91 5.32
C SER A 170 -5.16 1.47 4.83
N LEU A 171 -5.08 2.56 4.05
CA LEU A 171 -6.20 3.43 3.72
C LEU A 171 -6.25 3.69 2.22
N ASP A 172 -7.36 3.34 1.58
CA ASP A 172 -7.63 3.69 0.19
C ASP A 172 -8.12 5.14 0.07
N TYR A 173 -7.21 6.01 -0.34
CA TYR A 173 -7.36 7.45 -0.49
C TYR A 173 -7.98 7.89 -1.81
N HIS A 174 -8.53 6.97 -2.60
CA HIS A 174 -9.09 7.31 -3.91
C HIS A 174 -10.15 8.43 -3.88
N ASN A 175 -10.82 8.64 -2.75
CA ASN A 175 -11.82 9.70 -2.60
C ASN A 175 -11.26 10.94 -1.89
N ASP A 176 -9.97 11.24 -2.04
CA ASP A 176 -9.28 12.42 -1.47
C ASP A 176 -9.49 13.71 -2.29
N PHE A 177 -10.40 13.72 -3.25
CA PHE A 177 -10.79 14.90 -4.01
C PHE A 177 -12.31 14.98 -4.17
N LEU A 178 -12.84 16.19 -4.36
CA LEU A 178 -14.21 16.41 -4.79
C LEU A 178 -14.18 17.12 -6.14
N ARG A 179 -15.07 16.72 -7.05
CA ARG A 179 -15.32 17.53 -8.24
C ARG A 179 -16.26 18.68 -7.90
N SER A 180 -15.84 19.90 -8.23
CA SER A 180 -16.64 21.12 -8.10
C SER A 180 -16.52 21.93 -9.39
N GLY A 181 -17.39 21.62 -10.36
CA GLY A 181 -17.27 22.14 -11.73
C GLY A 181 -15.93 21.77 -12.37
N PRO A 182 -15.11 22.75 -12.84
CA PRO A 182 -13.78 22.47 -13.39
C PRO A 182 -12.70 22.25 -12.32
N SER A 183 -13.00 22.48 -11.04
CA SER A 183 -12.04 22.41 -9.94
C SER A 183 -12.07 21.03 -9.27
N TYR A 184 -10.89 20.56 -8.85
CA TYR A 184 -10.68 19.30 -8.14
C TYR A 184 -9.92 19.54 -6.83
N PRO A 185 -10.53 20.22 -5.84
CA PRO A 185 -9.89 20.41 -4.54
C PRO A 185 -9.60 19.06 -3.87
N TYR A 186 -8.37 18.95 -3.34
CA TYR A 186 -7.96 17.83 -2.50
C TYR A 186 -8.41 18.03 -1.06
N TYR A 187 -8.74 16.93 -0.39
CA TYR A 187 -9.15 16.90 1.01
C TYR A 187 -8.23 16.00 1.82
N GLN A 188 -7.92 16.47 3.01
CA GLN A 188 -7.24 15.68 4.02
C GLN A 188 -8.26 14.71 4.61
N LEU A 189 -8.16 13.42 4.25
CA LEU A 189 -9.07 12.39 4.76
C LEU A 189 -8.76 12.07 6.23
N ILE A 190 -7.47 11.99 6.58
CA ILE A 190 -7.00 11.87 7.97
C ILE A 190 -6.41 13.17 8.48
N THR A 191 -6.62 13.40 9.77
CA THR A 191 -6.09 14.56 10.51
C THR A 191 -5.22 14.16 11.69
N GLU A 192 -5.38 12.93 12.19
CA GLU A 192 -4.63 12.37 13.32
C GLU A 192 -4.21 10.93 13.04
N LEU A 193 -3.14 10.50 13.70
CA LEU A 193 -2.61 9.12 13.65
C LEU A 193 -2.16 8.69 15.06
N PRO A 194 -2.38 7.42 15.43
CA PRO A 194 -1.97 6.93 16.74
C PRO A 194 -0.44 6.81 16.84
N ARG A 195 0.08 7.08 18.04
CA ARG A 195 1.51 6.98 18.34
C ARG A 195 2.08 5.57 18.22
N SER A 196 1.23 4.54 18.41
CA SER A 196 1.61 3.13 18.33
C SER A 196 1.80 2.62 16.90
N LEU A 197 1.59 3.46 15.89
CA LEU A 197 1.61 3.05 14.50
C LEU A 197 3.04 2.77 14.02
N GLU A 198 3.26 1.54 13.55
CA GLU A 198 4.53 1.06 12.98
C GLU A 198 4.49 1.02 11.44
N VAL A 199 3.30 0.87 10.86
CA VAL A 199 3.11 0.77 9.40
C VAL A 199 1.93 1.64 8.96
N LEU A 200 2.20 2.58 8.05
CA LEU A 200 1.19 3.39 7.39
C LEU A 200 1.25 3.16 5.88
N GLU A 201 0.13 2.76 5.30
CA GLU A 201 -0.04 2.62 3.86
C GLU A 201 -1.21 3.46 3.37
N ILE A 202 -0.91 4.40 2.49
CA ILE A 202 -1.89 5.15 1.72
C ILE A 202 -1.94 4.54 0.33
N LEU A 203 -3.14 4.19 -0.14
CA LEU A 203 -3.36 3.60 -1.45
C LEU A 203 -4.15 4.58 -2.31
N ASN A 204 -3.90 4.59 -3.62
CA ASN A 204 -4.71 5.31 -4.59
C ASN A 204 -4.94 6.82 -4.29
N ALA A 205 -3.99 7.52 -3.67
CA ALA A 205 -4.13 8.97 -3.45
C ALA A 205 -3.98 9.76 -4.76
N HIS A 206 -4.68 10.89 -4.87
CA HIS A 206 -4.51 11.88 -5.95
C HIS A 206 -3.76 13.11 -5.44
N GLY A 207 -4.09 13.57 -4.24
CA GLY A 207 -3.50 14.76 -3.61
C GLY A 207 -2.03 14.59 -3.22
N PRO A 208 -1.34 15.70 -2.93
CA PRO A 208 0.07 15.68 -2.57
C PRO A 208 0.32 14.92 -1.26
N ASP A 209 1.39 14.11 -1.25
CA ASP A 209 1.76 13.28 -0.09
C ASP A 209 2.23 14.09 1.13
N GLU A 210 2.59 15.36 0.95
CA GLU A 210 3.22 16.22 1.95
C GLU A 210 2.46 16.25 3.28
N HIS A 211 1.12 16.37 3.23
CA HIS A 211 0.30 16.38 4.44
C HIS A 211 0.41 15.06 5.23
N ILE A 212 0.36 13.93 4.53
CA ILE A 212 0.45 12.60 5.14
C ILE A 212 1.84 12.41 5.76
N ILE A 213 2.90 12.78 5.04
CA ILE A 213 4.27 12.64 5.54
C ILE A 213 4.45 13.50 6.79
N LYS A 214 4.01 14.77 6.77
CA LYS A 214 4.07 15.66 7.94
C LYS A 214 3.28 15.13 9.13
N LEU A 215 2.11 14.54 8.87
CA LEU A 215 1.29 13.96 9.92
C LEU A 215 1.99 12.74 10.54
N ALA A 216 2.46 11.81 9.72
CA ALA A 216 3.19 10.62 10.17
C ALA A 216 4.46 11.00 10.95
N SER A 217 5.24 11.94 10.42
CA SER A 217 6.46 12.46 11.06
C SER A 217 6.19 13.08 12.43
N ARG A 218 5.05 13.74 12.62
CA ARG A 218 4.69 14.36 13.91
C ARG A 218 4.10 13.36 14.90
N CYS A 219 3.32 12.40 14.42
CA CYS A 219 2.45 11.58 15.26
C CYS A 219 3.01 10.18 15.55
N CYS A 220 3.87 9.64 14.68
CA CYS A 220 4.27 8.22 14.69
C CYS A 220 5.78 8.07 14.85
N PRO A 221 6.34 8.22 16.06
CA PRO A 221 7.79 8.11 16.29
C PRO A 221 8.33 6.70 16.03
N ASP A 222 7.46 5.68 16.15
CA ASP A 222 7.81 4.28 15.96
C ASP A 222 7.53 3.76 14.54
N LEU A 223 7.23 4.65 13.59
CA LEU A 223 6.93 4.25 12.22
C LEU A 223 8.15 3.60 11.55
N THR A 224 7.98 2.35 11.13
CA THR A 224 9.00 1.54 10.46
C THR A 224 8.77 1.45 8.95
N GLU A 225 7.54 1.64 8.50
CA GLU A 225 7.14 1.55 7.11
C GLU A 225 6.14 2.64 6.74
N LEU A 226 6.45 3.38 5.67
CA LEU A 226 5.58 4.36 5.04
C LEU A 226 5.41 4.03 3.57
N ARG A 227 4.17 3.83 3.13
CA ARG A 227 3.84 3.57 1.73
C ARG A 227 2.86 4.61 1.22
N LEU A 228 3.25 5.30 0.15
CA LEU A 228 2.52 6.40 -0.45
C LEU A 228 2.11 6.00 -1.87
N GLY A 229 1.07 5.17 -1.98
CA GLY A 229 0.53 4.71 -3.25
C GLY A 229 -0.32 5.77 -3.93
N ARG A 230 -0.04 6.05 -5.20
CA ARG A 230 -0.84 6.96 -6.02
C ARG A 230 -1.90 6.21 -6.81
N CYS A 231 -3.03 6.87 -7.04
CA CYS A 231 -3.96 6.44 -8.07
C CYS A 231 -3.28 6.73 -9.41
N THR A 232 -3.28 5.79 -10.34
CA THR A 232 -2.68 5.95 -11.67
C THR A 232 -3.68 5.51 -12.73
N MET A 233 -3.47 5.98 -13.96
CA MET A 233 -4.25 5.48 -15.09
C MET A 233 -4.12 3.97 -15.32
N PHE A 234 -3.10 3.31 -14.75
CA PHE A 234 -2.84 1.89 -14.90
C PHE A 234 -3.54 1.05 -13.83
N ASN A 235 -3.57 1.52 -12.57
CA ASN A 235 -4.22 0.78 -11.48
C ASN A 235 -5.72 1.09 -11.37
N ASN A 236 -6.19 2.22 -11.90
CA ASN A 236 -7.59 2.63 -11.80
C ASN A 236 -8.06 3.41 -13.05
N ARG A 237 -8.31 2.67 -14.13
CA ARG A 237 -8.76 3.20 -15.44
C ARG A 237 -10.13 3.88 -15.42
N ASN A 238 -10.94 3.60 -14.40
CA ASN A 238 -12.27 4.21 -14.27
C ASN A 238 -12.25 5.45 -13.38
N CYS A 239 -11.07 5.86 -12.90
CA CYS A 239 -10.96 7.07 -12.10
C CYS A 239 -11.31 8.30 -12.94
N VAL A 240 -12.34 9.02 -12.50
CA VAL A 240 -12.80 10.26 -13.13
C VAL A 240 -11.76 11.37 -13.08
N TRP A 241 -10.88 11.36 -12.07
CA TRP A 241 -9.80 12.33 -11.96
C TRP A 241 -8.78 12.15 -13.09
N TRP A 242 -8.40 10.92 -13.44
CA TRP A 242 -7.47 10.63 -14.54
C TRP A 242 -8.06 10.93 -15.92
N LYS A 243 -9.38 10.85 -16.05
CA LYS A 243 -10.08 11.32 -17.27
C LYS A 243 -9.95 12.84 -17.45
N ALA A 244 -9.96 13.61 -16.35
CA ALA A 244 -9.79 15.07 -16.36
C ALA A 244 -8.33 15.53 -16.45
N HIS A 245 -7.40 14.81 -15.80
CA HIS A 245 -5.99 15.17 -15.70
C HIS A 245 -5.07 14.06 -16.24
N PRO A 246 -5.21 13.66 -17.51
CA PRO A 246 -4.46 12.53 -18.08
C PRO A 246 -2.93 12.75 -18.15
N ALA A 247 -2.46 13.98 -17.96
CA ALA A 247 -1.03 14.33 -17.92
C ALA A 247 -0.65 15.04 -16.62
N ASP A 248 -1.32 14.73 -15.52
CA ASP A 248 -0.86 15.26 -14.25
C ASP A 248 0.58 14.83 -13.98
N HIS A 249 1.38 15.81 -13.61
CA HIS A 249 2.84 15.74 -13.54
C HIS A 249 3.31 15.15 -12.21
N ASP A 250 2.46 15.16 -11.18
CA ASP A 250 2.84 14.71 -9.86
C ASP A 250 2.98 13.18 -9.74
N ALA A 251 2.49 12.43 -10.74
CA ALA A 251 2.70 10.99 -10.84
C ALA A 251 3.94 10.59 -11.67
N TYR A 252 4.51 11.51 -12.46
CA TYR A 252 5.58 11.22 -13.41
C TYR A 252 6.71 12.25 -13.29
N MET A 253 7.88 11.77 -12.88
CA MET A 253 9.06 12.61 -12.76
C MET A 253 10.14 12.16 -13.74
N ALA A 254 10.58 13.08 -14.59
CA ALA A 254 11.76 12.87 -15.44
C ALA A 254 13.03 12.75 -14.59
N ASP A 255 14.13 12.35 -15.22
CA ASP A 255 15.44 12.19 -14.57
C ASP A 255 16.02 13.48 -13.99
N ARG A 256 15.62 14.65 -14.52
CA ARG A 256 16.03 15.97 -14.04
C ARG A 256 15.24 16.38 -12.80
N GLY A 257 15.94 16.73 -11.73
CA GLY A 257 15.36 17.25 -10.49
C GLY A 257 15.02 16.19 -9.45
N VAL A 258 15.27 14.91 -9.73
CA VAL A 258 14.96 13.80 -8.83
C VAL A 258 15.70 13.90 -7.50
N GLU A 259 16.87 14.54 -7.48
CA GLU A 259 17.64 14.83 -6.28
C GLU A 259 17.00 15.93 -5.44
N ALA A 260 16.46 16.98 -6.07
CA ALA A 260 15.74 18.05 -5.37
C ALA A 260 14.45 17.50 -4.74
N TYR A 261 13.74 16.64 -5.47
CA TYR A 261 12.59 15.91 -4.95
C TYR A 261 13.00 14.99 -3.80
N ALA A 262 14.08 14.22 -3.94
CA ALA A 262 14.60 13.36 -2.88
C ALA A 262 14.99 14.18 -1.63
N GLY A 263 15.59 15.35 -1.81
CA GLY A 263 15.93 16.28 -0.73
C GLY A 263 14.67 16.78 -0.02
N ALA A 264 13.66 17.24 -0.77
CA ALA A 264 12.40 17.72 -0.22
C ALA A 264 11.65 16.62 0.55
N VAL A 265 11.52 15.42 -0.02
CA VAL A 265 10.93 14.26 0.69
C VAL A 265 11.76 13.92 1.91
N GLY A 266 13.09 13.88 1.77
CA GLY A 266 14.04 13.63 2.85
C GLY A 266 13.87 14.59 4.04
N ASN A 267 13.63 15.88 3.78
CA ASN A 267 13.31 16.87 4.83
C ASN A 267 12.00 16.53 5.55
N LEU A 268 10.99 16.08 4.82
CA LEU A 268 9.69 15.73 5.40
C LEU A 268 9.76 14.48 6.27
N ILE A 269 10.67 13.54 5.95
CA ILE A 269 10.81 12.26 6.66
C ILE A 269 11.93 12.25 7.72
N GLU A 270 12.65 13.36 7.92
CA GLU A 270 13.84 13.40 8.77
C GLU A 270 13.56 13.08 10.25
N ASN A 271 12.35 13.38 10.74
CA ASN A 271 11.95 13.09 12.12
C ASN A 271 11.28 11.71 12.28
N MET A 272 11.56 10.76 11.39
CA MET A 272 11.11 9.36 11.51
C MET A 272 12.32 8.43 11.67
N PRO A 273 12.95 8.41 12.86
CA PRO A 273 14.25 7.75 13.06
C PRO A 273 14.19 6.23 12.89
N LYS A 274 13.01 5.61 13.01
CA LYS A 274 12.84 4.16 12.83
C LYS A 274 12.38 3.74 11.43
N LEU A 275 12.20 4.68 10.50
CA LEU A 275 11.68 4.41 9.17
C LEU A 275 12.68 3.56 8.35
N ARG A 276 12.33 2.30 8.09
CA ARG A 276 13.15 1.33 7.36
C ARG A 276 12.70 1.13 5.93
N VAL A 277 11.39 1.19 5.68
CA VAL A 277 10.79 0.95 4.37
C VAL A 277 10.03 2.18 3.92
N LEU A 278 10.38 2.69 2.75
CA LEU A 278 9.69 3.79 2.09
C LEU A 278 9.24 3.35 0.70
N HIS A 279 7.94 3.44 0.44
CA HIS A 279 7.39 3.28 -0.90
C HIS A 279 6.82 4.61 -1.40
N ILE A 280 7.25 5.03 -2.57
CA ILE A 280 6.82 6.26 -3.24
C ILE A 280 6.11 5.85 -4.53
N GLY A 281 4.81 6.09 -4.63
CA GLY A 281 3.97 5.72 -5.77
C GLY A 281 4.15 6.59 -7.01
N VAL A 282 5.30 7.23 -7.16
CA VAL A 282 5.65 8.11 -8.30
C VAL A 282 6.50 7.32 -9.28
N TYR A 283 6.21 7.46 -10.58
CA TYR A 283 7.08 6.95 -11.64
C TYR A 283 8.24 7.90 -11.83
N LEU A 284 9.47 7.46 -11.60
CA LEU A 284 10.67 8.21 -12.01
C LEU A 284 10.96 8.00 -13.50
N THR A 285 9.90 8.16 -14.30
CA THR A 285 9.89 8.09 -15.75
C THR A 285 9.09 9.28 -16.26
N PRO A 286 9.57 9.99 -17.31
CA PRO A 286 8.84 11.10 -17.91
C PRO A 286 7.45 10.68 -18.43
N ILE A 287 6.47 11.59 -18.38
CA ILE A 287 5.12 11.36 -18.93
C ILE A 287 5.18 11.06 -20.44
N GLU A 288 6.20 11.55 -21.13
CA GLU A 288 6.50 11.25 -22.54
C GLU A 288 6.64 9.75 -22.81
N ALA A 289 6.96 8.93 -21.80
CA ALA A 289 7.00 7.48 -21.96
C ALA A 289 5.61 6.87 -22.19
N VAL A 290 4.56 7.47 -21.61
CA VAL A 290 3.15 7.12 -21.88
C VAL A 290 2.83 7.41 -23.34
N TRP A 291 3.25 8.58 -23.84
CA TRP A 291 3.06 8.99 -25.24
C TRP A 291 3.79 8.07 -26.22
N ALA A 292 5.08 7.83 -25.98
CA ALA A 292 5.90 6.95 -26.81
C ALA A 292 5.29 5.53 -26.89
N HIS A 293 4.83 4.99 -25.76
CA HIS A 293 4.17 3.67 -25.75
C HIS A 293 2.90 3.66 -26.61
N ARG A 294 2.06 4.69 -26.47
CA ARG A 294 0.74 4.75 -27.11
C ARG A 294 0.81 5.08 -28.60
N VAL A 295 1.74 5.94 -29.00
CA VAL A 295 1.82 6.47 -30.36
C VAL A 295 2.92 5.77 -31.14
N ASP A 296 4.15 5.86 -30.67
CA ASP A 296 5.33 5.41 -31.42
C ASP A 296 5.47 3.88 -31.41
N HIS A 297 5.08 3.26 -30.29
CA HIS A 297 5.18 1.81 -30.10
C HIS A 297 3.88 1.06 -30.43
N ARG A 298 2.89 1.75 -31.01
CA ARG A 298 1.56 1.20 -31.34
C ARG A 298 1.58 -0.11 -32.13
N ARG A 299 2.56 -0.27 -33.03
CA ARG A 299 2.75 -1.49 -33.83
C ARG A 299 3.11 -2.73 -33.00
N LEU A 300 3.52 -2.54 -31.74
CA LEU A 300 3.88 -3.61 -30.82
C LEU A 300 2.72 -3.99 -29.89
N HIS A 301 1.57 -3.32 -29.99
CA HIS A 301 0.41 -3.63 -29.16
C HIS A 301 -0.23 -4.95 -29.60
N PRO A 302 -0.76 -5.75 -28.66
CA PRO A 302 -1.39 -7.03 -28.99
C PRO A 302 -2.76 -6.87 -29.66
N ILE A 303 -3.36 -5.68 -29.55
CA ILE A 303 -4.64 -5.32 -30.14
C ILE A 303 -4.52 -3.94 -30.81
N PRO A 304 -5.37 -3.63 -31.81
CA PRO A 304 -5.41 -2.31 -32.40
C PRO A 304 -5.75 -1.24 -31.34
N ASP A 305 -4.80 -0.36 -31.05
CA ASP A 305 -5.06 0.82 -30.24
C ASP A 305 -5.76 1.86 -31.10
N VAL A 306 -7.05 2.08 -30.88
CA VAL A 306 -7.85 2.98 -31.73
C VAL A 306 -7.61 4.45 -31.34
N MET A 307 -6.83 4.75 -30.29
CA MET A 307 -6.60 6.10 -29.75
C MET A 307 -7.89 6.91 -29.58
N ARG A 308 -8.98 6.20 -29.30
CA ARG A 308 -10.29 6.77 -28.97
C ARG A 308 -10.52 6.58 -27.48
N HIS A 309 -11.19 7.55 -26.85
CA HIS A 309 -11.74 7.35 -25.52
C HIS A 309 -12.82 6.28 -25.61
N GLU A 310 -12.51 5.08 -25.14
CA GLU A 310 -13.51 4.05 -24.96
C GLU A 310 -14.12 4.24 -23.57
N ASN A 311 -15.39 4.66 -23.54
CA ASN A 311 -16.18 4.52 -22.33
C ASN A 311 -16.70 3.07 -22.29
N PRO A 312 -16.43 2.28 -21.22
CA PRO A 312 -16.96 0.92 -21.08
C PRO A 312 -18.50 0.83 -21.21
N GLU A 313 -19.21 1.94 -21.01
CA GLU A 313 -20.67 2.03 -21.12
C GLU A 313 -21.18 2.37 -22.54
N GLY A 314 -20.29 2.50 -23.54
CA GLY A 314 -20.69 2.82 -24.92
C GLY A 314 -21.10 4.28 -25.13
N ILE A 315 -20.73 5.19 -24.25
CA ILE A 315 -21.03 6.62 -24.38
C ILE A 315 -20.16 7.25 -25.50
N HIS A 316 -20.80 7.59 -26.61
CA HIS A 316 -20.12 8.04 -27.84
C HIS A 316 -19.75 9.53 -27.90
N ASN A 317 -20.31 10.38 -27.04
CA ASN A 317 -19.94 11.80 -26.94
C ASN A 317 -20.36 12.42 -25.59
N HIS A 318 -19.79 13.59 -25.27
CA HIS A 318 -20.07 14.33 -24.03
C HIS A 318 -21.54 14.75 -23.89
N LEU A 319 -22.26 15.03 -24.98
CA LEU A 319 -23.67 15.38 -24.92
C LEU A 319 -24.55 14.20 -24.45
N HIS A 320 -24.25 12.99 -24.92
CA HIS A 320 -24.90 11.76 -24.46
C HIS A 320 -24.59 11.53 -22.97
N GLN A 321 -23.36 11.80 -22.54
CA GLN A 321 -22.97 11.71 -21.13
C GLN A 321 -23.72 12.69 -20.23
N VAL A 322 -23.84 13.95 -20.66
CA VAL A 322 -24.59 14.98 -19.94
C VAL A 322 -26.06 14.62 -19.84
N ALA A 323 -26.65 14.08 -20.91
CA ALA A 323 -28.04 13.63 -20.90
C ALA A 323 -28.27 12.45 -19.93
N LEU A 324 -27.36 11.47 -19.90
CA LEU A 324 -27.43 10.34 -18.97
C LEU A 324 -27.27 10.76 -17.52
N ALA A 325 -26.28 11.61 -17.22
CA ALA A 325 -26.04 12.11 -15.86
C ALA A 325 -27.23 12.95 -15.36
N ALA A 326 -27.80 13.80 -16.23
CA ALA A 326 -29.02 14.55 -15.92
C ALA A 326 -30.22 13.63 -15.64
N ALA A 327 -30.31 12.47 -16.31
CA ALA A 327 -31.36 11.49 -16.09
C ALA A 327 -31.16 10.65 -14.81
N SER A 328 -29.91 10.41 -14.38
CA SER A 328 -29.58 9.71 -13.13
C SER A 328 -29.51 10.61 -11.91
N GLY A 329 -29.54 11.94 -12.09
CA GLY A 329 -29.32 12.91 -11.02
C GLY A 329 -27.85 13.00 -10.58
N GLU A 330 -26.93 12.48 -11.38
CA GLU A 330 -25.49 12.55 -11.16
C GLU A 330 -24.91 13.77 -11.89
N GLU A 331 -23.75 14.25 -11.43
CA GLU A 331 -23.02 15.25 -12.20
C GLU A 331 -22.30 14.56 -13.39
N PRO A 332 -22.35 15.15 -14.60
CA PRO A 332 -21.72 14.56 -15.79
C PRO A 332 -20.21 14.45 -15.62
N GLU A 333 -19.60 13.33 -16.03
CA GLU A 333 -18.13 13.20 -16.08
C GLU A 333 -17.47 14.37 -16.82
N PRO A 334 -16.23 14.75 -16.46
CA PRO A 334 -15.51 15.80 -17.16
C PRO A 334 -15.38 15.51 -18.66
N PRO A 335 -15.44 16.56 -19.52
CA PRO A 335 -15.19 16.40 -20.94
C PRO A 335 -13.79 15.83 -21.16
N VAL A 336 -13.72 14.90 -22.10
CA VAL A 336 -12.48 14.31 -22.59
C VAL A 336 -11.53 15.39 -23.09
N ASN A 337 -10.31 15.40 -22.56
CA ASN A 337 -9.24 16.26 -23.07
C ASN A 337 -8.48 15.57 -24.22
N TYR A 338 -8.80 15.95 -25.47
CA TYR A 338 -8.18 15.39 -26.68
C TYR A 338 -6.72 15.81 -26.90
N HIS A 339 -6.17 16.72 -26.09
CA HIS A 339 -4.74 17.06 -26.14
C HIS A 339 -3.84 15.98 -25.52
N TYR A 340 -4.43 14.96 -24.88
CA TYR A 340 -3.71 13.86 -24.26
C TYR A 340 -4.21 12.51 -24.76
N PRO A 341 -3.38 11.45 -24.70
CA PRO A 341 -3.79 10.13 -25.13
C PRO A 341 -4.96 9.68 -24.24
N PRO A 342 -6.03 9.11 -24.82
CA PRO A 342 -7.08 8.52 -24.03
C PRO A 342 -6.55 7.49 -23.04
N LEU A 343 -7.34 7.12 -22.05
CA LEU A 343 -7.07 5.87 -21.31
C LEU A 343 -7.13 4.68 -22.27
N ALA A 344 -6.10 3.82 -22.25
CA ALA A 344 -6.04 2.62 -23.10
C ALA A 344 -6.73 1.42 -22.44
N LYS A 345 -7.03 0.43 -23.29
CA LYS A 345 -7.34 -0.94 -22.86
C LYS A 345 -6.19 -1.53 -22.05
N GLN A 346 -6.49 -2.37 -21.06
CA GLN A 346 -5.47 -2.94 -20.17
C GLN A 346 -4.48 -3.79 -20.94
N GLU A 347 -4.97 -4.51 -21.95
CA GLU A 347 -4.21 -5.40 -22.81
C GLU A 347 -3.06 -4.66 -23.52
N ILE A 348 -3.21 -3.36 -23.77
CA ILE A 348 -2.15 -2.50 -24.35
C ILE A 348 -1.05 -2.22 -23.32
N TRP A 349 -1.39 -2.09 -22.04
CA TRP A 349 -0.46 -1.80 -20.95
C TRP A 349 0.19 -3.04 -20.36
N ASP A 350 -0.55 -4.16 -20.32
CA ASP A 350 -0.09 -5.46 -19.84
C ASP A 350 0.96 -6.08 -20.77
N ALA A 351 0.90 -5.74 -22.05
CA ALA A 351 1.85 -6.24 -23.03
C ALA A 351 3.27 -5.71 -22.75
N PRO A 352 4.28 -6.60 -22.68
CA PRO A 352 5.67 -6.17 -22.59
C PRO A 352 6.05 -5.37 -23.83
N CYS A 353 6.82 -4.29 -23.65
CA CYS A 353 7.23 -3.41 -24.74
C CYS A 353 8.75 -3.24 -24.72
N SER A 354 9.43 -3.94 -25.62
CA SER A 354 10.89 -3.90 -25.72
C SER A 354 11.44 -2.50 -26.02
N GLU A 355 10.70 -1.67 -26.75
CA GLU A 355 11.09 -0.28 -27.02
C GLU A 355 10.95 0.61 -25.78
N CYS A 356 9.92 0.40 -24.94
CA CYS A 356 9.84 1.09 -23.65
C CYS A 356 11.01 0.69 -22.75
N ASP A 357 11.34 -0.59 -22.69
CA ASP A 357 12.47 -1.05 -21.89
C ASP A 357 13.78 -0.46 -22.40
N ARG A 358 13.99 -0.45 -23.73
CA ARG A 358 15.18 0.10 -24.36
C ARG A 358 15.37 1.59 -24.06
N HIS A 359 14.28 2.36 -24.05
CA HIS A 359 14.35 3.82 -23.93
C HIS A 359 14.23 4.34 -22.50
N PHE A 360 13.42 3.70 -21.66
CA PHE A 360 13.04 4.27 -20.36
C PHE A 360 13.55 3.49 -19.16
N LYS A 361 13.89 2.20 -19.29
CA LYS A 361 14.32 1.38 -18.15
C LYS A 361 15.57 1.94 -17.49
N VAL A 362 16.66 2.10 -18.25
CA VAL A 362 17.95 2.54 -17.70
C VAL A 362 17.87 3.97 -17.14
N PRO A 363 17.26 4.96 -17.83
CA PRO A 363 17.06 6.29 -17.24
C PRO A 363 16.26 6.26 -15.94
N ALA A 364 15.17 5.48 -15.89
CA ALA A 364 14.33 5.35 -14.69
C ALA A 364 15.11 4.69 -13.55
N GLU A 365 15.77 3.56 -13.78
CA GLU A 365 16.57 2.88 -12.76
C GLU A 365 17.70 3.78 -12.23
N ASN A 366 18.32 4.59 -13.10
CA ASN A 366 19.32 5.57 -12.68
C ASN A 366 18.70 6.69 -11.84
N ALA A 367 17.50 7.17 -12.16
CA ALA A 367 16.79 8.17 -11.37
C ALA A 367 16.42 7.61 -9.99
N GLU A 368 15.82 6.42 -9.94
CA GLU A 368 15.48 5.72 -8.70
C GLU A 368 16.68 5.48 -7.82
N LEU A 369 17.79 5.01 -8.39
CA LEU A 369 19.03 4.80 -7.65
C LEU A 369 19.51 6.10 -7.01
N ARG A 370 19.53 7.19 -7.77
CA ARG A 370 19.96 8.51 -7.29
C ARG A 370 19.05 9.02 -6.16
N THR A 371 17.74 8.93 -6.33
CA THR A 371 16.75 9.28 -5.31
C THR A 371 16.93 8.43 -4.06
N ALA A 372 17.11 7.11 -4.19
CA ALA A 372 17.33 6.21 -3.07
C ALA A 372 18.62 6.53 -2.29
N CYS A 373 19.70 6.88 -2.99
CA CYS A 373 20.94 7.32 -2.35
C CYS A 373 20.74 8.60 -1.53
N VAL A 374 20.11 9.63 -2.11
CA VAL A 374 19.90 10.92 -1.42
C VAL A 374 19.01 10.74 -0.19
N LEU A 375 17.91 9.99 -0.32
CA LEU A 375 17.00 9.71 0.80
C LEU A 375 17.71 8.96 1.94
N SER A 376 18.45 7.90 1.64
CA SER A 376 19.14 7.08 2.66
C SER A 376 20.37 7.75 3.27
N ALA A 377 20.99 8.69 2.57
CA ALA A 377 22.02 9.54 3.14
C ALA A 377 21.44 10.53 4.16
N ARG A 378 20.14 10.87 4.04
CA ARG A 378 19.44 11.79 4.93
C ARG A 378 18.72 11.10 6.09
N VAL A 379 18.06 9.97 5.83
CA VAL A 379 17.42 9.13 6.84
C VAL A 379 18.12 7.78 6.89
N TRP A 380 19.01 7.63 7.88
CA TRP A 380 19.97 6.52 7.92
C TRP A 380 19.36 5.18 8.30
N SER A 381 18.16 5.19 8.89
CA SER A 381 17.41 3.98 9.19
C SER A 381 16.80 3.32 7.96
N LEU A 382 16.70 4.04 6.82
CA LEU A 382 16.17 3.48 5.58
C LEU A 382 17.01 2.26 5.14
N ARG A 383 16.29 1.23 4.69
CA ARG A 383 16.83 -0.04 4.19
C ARG A 383 16.27 -0.39 2.83
N THR A 384 15.01 -0.07 2.61
CA THR A 384 14.35 -0.36 1.34
C THR A 384 13.60 0.87 0.89
N ILE A 385 13.89 1.29 -0.33
CA ILE A 385 13.19 2.39 -1.00
C ILE A 385 12.63 1.83 -2.29
N SER A 386 11.34 2.04 -2.53
CA SER A 386 10.67 1.53 -3.72
C SER A 386 9.84 2.59 -4.42
N PHE A 387 9.71 2.44 -5.74
CA PHE A 387 9.04 3.38 -6.62
C PHE A 387 7.99 2.67 -7.47
N ALA A 388 7.03 3.41 -8.02
CA ALA A 388 6.19 2.86 -9.10
C ALA A 388 7.05 2.64 -10.35
N SER A 389 6.92 1.47 -10.99
CA SER A 389 7.79 1.08 -12.10
C SER A 389 7.04 1.08 -13.42
N PHE A 390 7.40 2.01 -14.30
CA PHE A 390 6.77 2.09 -15.63
C PHE A 390 7.16 0.90 -16.51
N THR A 391 8.25 0.19 -16.27
CA THR A 391 8.64 -0.98 -17.09
C THR A 391 8.16 -2.31 -16.50
N SER A 392 7.39 -2.26 -15.40
CA SER A 392 6.76 -3.44 -14.82
C SER A 392 5.56 -3.94 -15.62
N PRO A 393 5.18 -5.22 -15.49
CA PRO A 393 3.95 -5.76 -16.09
C PRO A 393 2.73 -4.92 -15.73
N GLY A 394 1.93 -4.56 -16.73
CA GLY A 394 0.74 -3.72 -16.55
C GLY A 394 1.04 -2.30 -16.05
N ARG A 395 2.31 -1.92 -15.90
CA ARG A 395 2.77 -0.62 -15.37
C ARG A 395 2.36 -0.36 -13.92
N VAL A 396 1.91 -1.40 -13.19
CA VAL A 396 1.38 -1.29 -11.82
C VAL A 396 2.33 -1.82 -10.74
N GLY A 397 3.42 -2.47 -11.15
CA GLY A 397 4.43 -2.99 -10.24
C GLY A 397 5.36 -1.92 -9.69
N SER A 398 6.21 -2.34 -8.77
CA SER A 398 7.21 -1.47 -8.12
C SER A 398 8.63 -1.92 -8.41
N SER A 399 9.55 -0.97 -8.50
CA SER A 399 10.99 -1.19 -8.41
C SER A 399 11.42 -1.00 -6.95
N ALA A 400 12.33 -1.84 -6.45
CA ALA A 400 12.82 -1.76 -5.07
C ALA A 400 14.35 -1.75 -5.05
N TRP A 401 14.88 -0.90 -4.18
CA TRP A 401 16.31 -0.70 -3.96
C TRP A 401 16.64 -0.93 -2.50
N GLU A 402 17.60 -1.81 -2.26
CA GLU A 402 18.19 -1.95 -0.94
C GLU A 402 19.31 -0.93 -0.77
N VAL A 403 19.25 -0.19 0.33
CA VAL A 403 20.18 0.87 0.69
C VAL A 403 20.85 0.55 2.02
N ARG A 404 22.16 0.76 2.06
CA ARG A 404 23.03 0.41 3.18
C ARG A 404 23.92 1.61 3.53
N PRO A 405 23.39 2.60 4.27
CA PRO A 405 24.17 3.75 4.72
C PRO A 405 25.20 3.33 5.78
N ARG A 406 26.41 3.89 5.68
CA ARG A 406 27.56 3.58 6.54
C ARG A 406 28.30 4.86 6.91
N HIS A 407 28.86 4.90 8.12
CA HIS A 407 29.72 5.99 8.59
C HIS A 407 31.20 5.60 8.69
N GLY A 408 32.06 6.60 8.49
CA GLY A 408 33.48 6.56 8.84
C GLY A 408 34.32 5.50 8.12
N VAL A 409 35.59 5.40 8.55
CA VAL A 409 36.59 4.48 7.98
C VAL A 409 36.24 3.01 8.25
N ARG A 410 35.42 2.75 9.28
CA ARG A 410 35.08 1.40 9.77
C ARG A 410 33.99 0.69 8.97
N GLY A 411 33.20 1.40 8.17
CA GLY A 411 32.22 0.80 7.27
C GLY A 411 31.07 0.03 7.95
N LYS A 412 30.77 0.33 9.23
CA LYS A 412 29.63 -0.23 9.96
C LYS A 412 28.32 0.30 9.34
N LEU A 413 27.30 -0.56 9.24
CA LEU A 413 25.95 -0.14 8.86
C LEU A 413 25.37 0.72 9.98
N LEU A 414 24.74 1.83 9.59
CA LEU A 414 24.03 2.72 10.51
C LEU A 414 22.64 2.18 10.78
N ASP A 415 22.31 1.78 12.00
CA ASP A 415 20.93 1.46 12.40
C ASP A 415 20.15 2.63 13.00
N GLY A 416 18.88 2.39 13.34
CA GLY A 416 18.00 3.44 13.87
C GLY A 416 18.42 3.90 15.26
N ASP A 417 19.07 3.03 16.05
CA ASP A 417 19.59 3.39 17.37
C ASP A 417 20.89 4.21 17.21
N ASP A 418 21.72 3.88 16.21
CA ASP A 418 22.91 4.67 15.82
C ASP A 418 22.53 6.10 15.35
N ALA A 419 21.33 6.32 14.80
CA ALA A 419 20.91 7.60 14.21
C ALA A 419 20.57 8.69 15.24
N ASP A 420 19.85 8.34 16.30
CA ASP A 420 19.53 9.26 17.41
C ASP A 420 20.80 9.62 18.21
N GLU A 421 21.77 8.71 18.26
CA GLU A 421 23.04 8.91 18.95
C GLU A 421 24.02 9.79 18.14
N MET A 422 24.00 9.71 16.82
CA MET A 422 25.01 10.35 15.96
C MET A 422 24.79 11.84 15.71
N LEU A 423 23.55 12.35 15.60
CA LEU A 423 23.28 13.77 15.31
C LEU A 423 23.98 14.76 16.27
N PRO A 424 23.95 14.54 17.60
CA PRO A 424 24.72 15.35 18.55
C PRO A 424 26.24 15.08 18.55
N GLN A 425 26.69 13.94 17.99
CA GLN A 425 28.05 13.40 18.11
C GLN A 425 28.91 13.52 16.85
N LEU A 426 28.35 13.91 15.69
CA LEU A 426 29.08 14.05 14.41
C LEU A 426 30.36 14.92 14.53
N GLY A 427 30.33 15.94 15.39
CA GLY A 427 31.48 16.82 15.69
C GLY A 427 32.34 16.41 16.88
N GLN A 428 31.92 15.42 17.68
CA GLN A 428 32.58 15.00 18.92
C GLN A 428 33.40 13.70 18.76
N GLU A 429 33.14 12.90 17.73
CA GLU A 429 33.97 11.73 17.42
C GLU A 429 35.38 12.12 16.97
N ASN A 430 36.37 11.25 17.23
CA ASN A 430 37.76 11.43 16.80
C ASN A 430 38.24 10.24 15.95
N PRO A 431 38.36 10.38 14.61
CA PRO A 431 38.09 11.59 13.84
C PRO A 431 36.58 11.84 13.66
N PRO A 432 36.15 13.10 13.49
CA PRO A 432 34.74 13.45 13.32
C PRO A 432 34.17 12.80 12.06
N ILE A 433 32.92 12.34 12.14
CA ILE A 433 32.23 11.77 10.99
C ILE A 433 31.90 12.91 10.03
N ARG A 434 32.67 13.01 8.96
CA ARG A 434 32.48 14.03 7.90
C ARG A 434 31.87 13.47 6.63
N GLN A 435 31.69 12.16 6.55
CA GLN A 435 31.25 11.49 5.32
C GLN A 435 30.30 10.32 5.61
N ILE A 436 29.30 10.18 4.75
CA ILE A 436 28.40 9.02 4.69
C ILE A 436 28.65 8.29 3.39
N LYS A 437 28.84 6.98 3.46
CA LYS A 437 28.89 6.12 2.29
C LYS A 437 27.61 5.30 2.21
N VAL A 438 26.90 5.41 1.11
CA VAL A 438 25.68 4.63 0.85
C VAL A 438 25.99 3.59 -0.22
N ASP A 439 25.89 2.32 0.13
CA ASP A 439 25.83 1.24 -0.85
C ASP A 439 24.38 1.03 -1.27
N VAL A 440 24.14 0.99 -2.59
CA VAL A 440 22.80 0.76 -3.15
C VAL A 440 22.85 -0.41 -4.12
N GLY A 441 21.85 -1.27 -4.03
CA GLY A 441 21.76 -2.50 -4.81
C GLY A 441 20.36 -3.08 -4.83
N ARG A 442 20.26 -4.33 -5.29
CA ARG A 442 19.02 -5.11 -5.30
C ARG A 442 19.27 -6.46 -4.66
N ILE A 443 18.21 -7.07 -4.14
CA ILE A 443 18.23 -8.47 -3.76
C ILE A 443 18.00 -9.31 -5.01
N GLU A 444 18.96 -10.16 -5.34
CA GLU A 444 18.89 -11.12 -6.44
C GLU A 444 19.20 -12.49 -5.86
N ASP A 445 18.28 -13.45 -6.01
CA ASP A 445 18.38 -14.80 -5.44
C ASP A 445 18.67 -14.85 -3.91
N GLY A 446 18.21 -13.85 -3.18
CA GLY A 446 18.40 -13.72 -1.72
C GLY A 446 19.68 -12.99 -1.32
N ASP A 447 20.56 -12.69 -2.27
CA ASP A 447 21.82 -11.99 -2.02
C ASP A 447 21.77 -10.52 -2.46
N PHE A 448 22.47 -9.66 -1.72
CA PHE A 448 22.59 -8.26 -2.07
C PHE A 448 23.62 -8.05 -3.18
N VAL A 449 23.12 -7.73 -4.36
CA VAL A 449 23.92 -7.35 -5.52
C VAL A 449 24.09 -5.84 -5.54
N LYS A 450 25.26 -5.39 -5.06
CA LYS A 450 25.64 -3.98 -5.06
C LYS A 450 25.71 -3.45 -6.49
N ARG A 451 24.96 -2.39 -6.77
CA ARG A 451 24.97 -1.68 -8.06
C ARG A 451 25.86 -0.45 -8.02
N LYS A 452 25.83 0.29 -6.91
CA LYS A 452 26.54 1.57 -6.78
C LYS A 452 26.93 1.89 -5.34
N SER A 453 27.85 2.83 -5.18
CA SER A 453 28.30 3.35 -3.89
C SER A 453 28.45 4.86 -4.05
N LEU A 454 27.80 5.65 -3.22
CA LEU A 454 27.95 7.11 -3.23
C LEU A 454 28.46 7.57 -1.87
N THR A 455 29.42 8.50 -1.88
CA THR A 455 29.96 9.11 -0.66
C THR A 455 29.57 10.57 -0.62
N PHE A 456 28.91 10.99 0.45
CA PHE A 456 28.46 12.36 0.68
C PHE A 456 29.28 12.99 1.80
N GLU A 457 29.66 14.26 1.67
CA GLU A 457 30.16 15.02 2.82
C GLU A 457 28.98 15.49 3.66
N ILE A 458 29.16 15.48 4.98
CA ILE A 458 28.19 15.97 5.94
C ILE A 458 28.69 17.30 6.46
N SER A 459 27.80 18.29 6.45
CA SER A 459 27.98 19.55 7.17
C SER A 459 26.74 19.80 8.03
N THR A 460 26.94 20.50 9.15
CA THR A 460 25.83 20.89 10.04
C THR A 460 25.59 22.38 9.88
N LEU A 461 24.35 22.77 9.58
CA LEU A 461 23.91 24.16 9.58
C LEU A 461 22.77 24.31 10.58
N GLY A 462 23.09 24.80 11.78
CA GLY A 462 22.15 24.79 12.91
C GLY A 462 21.84 23.36 13.36
N ASN A 463 20.55 23.01 13.45
CA ASN A 463 20.08 21.67 13.82
C ASN A 463 19.85 20.75 12.60
N SER A 464 20.23 21.18 11.40
CA SER A 464 19.99 20.44 10.16
C SER A 464 21.29 19.88 9.57
N ILE A 465 21.22 18.65 9.09
CA ILE A 465 22.27 18.06 8.27
C ILE A 465 22.14 18.58 6.84
N VAL A 466 23.24 19.10 6.31
CA VAL A 466 23.41 19.48 4.91
C VAL A 466 24.42 18.51 4.30
N LEU A 467 23.98 17.77 3.28
CA LEU A 467 24.83 16.87 2.51
C LEU A 467 25.47 17.63 1.35
N SER A 468 26.69 17.30 0.97
CA SER A 468 27.27 17.74 -0.30
C SER A 468 26.75 16.88 -1.46
N PRO A 469 26.91 17.32 -2.72
CA PRO A 469 26.89 16.39 -3.84
C PRO A 469 27.84 15.21 -3.59
N PRO A 470 27.55 14.02 -4.13
CA PRO A 470 28.42 12.86 -3.93
C PRO A 470 29.84 13.18 -4.40
N ILE A 471 30.83 12.99 -3.54
CA ILE A 471 32.25 13.29 -3.79
C ILE A 471 32.74 12.53 -5.02
N ASN A 472 32.29 11.28 -5.16
CA ASN A 472 32.67 10.41 -6.27
C ASN A 472 31.82 10.62 -7.53
N GLU A 473 30.78 11.46 -7.47
CA GLU A 473 29.96 11.86 -8.62
C GLU A 473 29.59 13.36 -8.54
N PRO A 474 30.58 14.27 -8.65
CA PRO A 474 30.35 15.70 -8.44
C PRO A 474 29.45 16.34 -9.51
N ARG A 475 29.19 15.63 -10.61
CA ARG A 475 28.26 16.04 -11.68
C ARG A 475 26.81 15.64 -11.41
N MET A 476 26.53 14.89 -10.34
CA MET A 476 25.19 14.59 -9.89
C MET A 476 24.66 15.83 -9.15
N PRO A 477 23.75 16.62 -9.75
CA PRO A 477 23.27 17.84 -9.13
C PRO A 477 22.31 17.49 -8.00
N THR A 478 22.79 17.46 -6.78
CA THR A 478 21.93 17.45 -5.59
C THR A 478 21.61 18.89 -5.26
N ILE A 479 20.44 19.36 -5.69
CA ILE A 479 19.91 20.64 -5.22
C ILE A 479 19.39 20.37 -3.81
N PHE A 480 20.10 20.90 -2.81
CA PHE A 480 19.73 20.81 -1.39
C PHE A 480 19.06 22.09 -0.92
#